data_AF-A0A9D8J6V1-F1
#
_entry.id   AF-A0A9D8J6V1-F1
#
_cell.length_a   1.000
_cell.length_b   1.000
_cell.length_c   1.000
_cell.angle_alpha   90.00
_cell.angle_beta   90.00
_cell.angle_gamma   90.00
#
_symmetry.space_group_name_H-M   'P 1'
#
loop_
_entity.id
_entity.type
_entity.pdbx_description
1 polymer ?
#
loop_
_entity_poly.entity_id
_entity_poly.type
_entity_poly.pdbx_seq_one_letter_code
_entity_poly.pdbx_strand_id
1 'polypeptide(L)'
;MFKVNWEKTSVTYQLPESWHEKMVRLAYPDEKLISSELIAGGCANINYKIQLENQNHPLILRIYLRDKDAAYREQKLAALIKETVP
;
A
#
# COMPACT_ATOMS: atom_id res chain seq x y z
N MET A 1 -20.35 17.32 22.21
CA MET A 1 -19.65 17.95 21.08
C MET A 1 -18.43 17.07 20.73
N PHE A 2 -18.54 16.18 19.73
CA PHE A 2 -17.66 14.99 19.56
C PHE A 2 -16.65 15.08 18.38
N LYS A 3 -16.15 16.27 18.02
CA LYS A 3 -15.18 16.41 16.90
C LYS A 3 -14.14 17.53 17.07
N VAL A 4 -13.80 17.92 18.29
CA VAL A 4 -12.92 19.10 18.51
C VAL A 4 -11.44 18.83 18.19
N ASN A 5 -11.01 17.56 18.13
CA ASN A 5 -9.60 17.20 17.88
C ASN A 5 -9.38 16.39 16.59
N TRP A 6 -10.26 16.46 15.59
CA TRP A 6 -10.04 15.83 14.27
C TRP A 6 -9.08 16.65 13.40
N GLU A 7 -8.06 17.28 13.96
CA GLU A 7 -7.03 17.89 13.14
C GLU A 7 -6.31 16.77 12.39
N LYS A 8 -6.63 16.64 11.10
CA LYS A 8 -5.90 15.78 10.17
C LYS A 8 -4.45 16.22 10.25
N THR A 9 -3.60 15.44 10.90
CA THR A 9 -2.15 15.62 10.84
C THR A 9 -1.76 15.41 9.37
N SER A 10 -1.64 16.52 8.65
CA SER A 10 -1.44 16.64 7.20
C SER A 10 0.03 16.44 6.84
N VAL A 11 0.70 15.48 7.49
CA VAL A 11 2.02 15.06 7.06
C VAL A 11 1.80 14.05 5.94
N THR A 12 1.80 14.56 4.72
CA THR A 12 1.94 13.73 3.52
C THR A 12 3.37 13.20 3.53
N TYR A 13 3.55 12.02 4.09
CA TYR A 13 4.82 11.32 3.96
C TYR A 13 5.02 10.99 2.47
N GLN A 14 6.10 11.52 1.91
CA GLN A 14 6.58 11.12 0.62
C GLN A 14 7.75 10.17 0.85
N LEU A 15 7.68 8.98 0.24
CA LEU A 15 8.83 8.09 0.20
C LEU A 15 9.83 8.63 -0.82
N PRO A 16 11.14 8.40 -0.60
CA PRO A 16 12.12 8.79 -1.60
C PRO A 16 11.82 8.10 -2.93
N GLU A 17 12.11 8.80 -4.02
CA GLU A 17 12.00 8.28 -5.38
C GLU A 17 12.73 6.93 -5.48
N SER A 18 12.16 5.97 -6.23
CA SER A 18 12.60 4.56 -6.38
C SER A 18 12.35 3.55 -5.24
N TRP A 19 11.88 3.96 -4.05
CA TRP A 19 11.67 2.98 -2.95
C TRP A 19 10.61 1.94 -3.26
N HIS A 20 9.51 2.35 -3.88
CA HIS A 20 8.43 1.44 -4.28
C HIS A 20 8.95 0.38 -5.26
N GLU A 21 9.82 0.73 -6.20
CA GLU A 21 10.43 -0.23 -7.14
C GLU A 21 11.28 -1.27 -6.42
N LYS A 22 12.07 -0.85 -5.42
CA LYS A 22 12.88 -1.77 -4.61
C LYS A 22 11.98 -2.74 -3.82
N MET A 23 10.90 -2.24 -3.23
CA MET A 23 9.93 -3.09 -2.52
C MET A 23 9.26 -4.10 -3.45
N VAL A 24 8.87 -3.67 -4.66
CA VAL A 24 8.29 -4.56 -5.67
C VAL A 24 9.29 -5.65 -6.07
N ARG A 25 10.56 -5.30 -6.31
CA ARG A 25 11.61 -6.26 -6.65
C ARG A 25 11.86 -7.30 -5.56
N LEU A 26 11.68 -6.94 -4.29
CA LEU A 26 11.80 -7.90 -3.19
C LEU A 26 10.63 -8.91 -3.16
N ALA A 27 9.42 -8.46 -3.48
CA ALA A 27 8.23 -9.32 -3.52
C ALA A 27 8.13 -10.14 -4.81
N TYR A 28 8.61 -9.60 -5.93
CA TYR A 28 8.56 -10.17 -7.27
C TYR A 28 9.92 -10.04 -7.95
N PRO A 29 10.91 -10.90 -7.60
CA PRO A 29 12.28 -10.77 -8.09
C PRO A 29 12.43 -11.01 -9.59
N ASP A 30 11.57 -11.87 -10.15
CA ASP A 30 11.61 -12.28 -11.55
C ASP A 30 10.64 -11.47 -12.44
N GLU A 31 9.92 -10.51 -11.86
CA GLU A 31 8.97 -9.67 -12.59
C GLU A 31 9.54 -8.28 -12.85
N LYS A 32 9.25 -7.75 -14.03
CA LYS A 32 9.59 -6.38 -14.38
C LYS A 32 8.43 -5.44 -14.06
N LEU A 33 8.72 -4.39 -13.28
CA LEU A 33 7.79 -3.28 -13.06
C LEU A 33 7.68 -2.44 -14.34
N ILE A 34 6.48 -2.35 -14.91
CA ILE A 34 6.18 -1.58 -16.13
C ILE A 34 5.77 -0.16 -15.80
N SER A 35 4.94 0.02 -14.77
CA SER A 35 4.49 1.33 -14.33
C SER A 35 4.14 1.33 -12.85
N SER A 36 4.25 2.52 -12.24
CA SER A 36 3.86 2.78 -10.87
C SER A 36 3.25 4.18 -10.77
N GLU A 37 2.04 4.26 -10.24
CA GLU A 37 1.31 5.50 -10.07
C GLU A 37 0.93 5.65 -8.60
N LEU A 38 1.26 6.79 -7.99
CA LEU A 38 0.81 7.11 -6.66
C LEU A 38 -0.71 7.35 -6.69
N ILE A 39 -1.47 6.48 -6.04
CA ILE A 39 -2.89 6.73 -5.81
C ILE A 39 -2.95 7.63 -4.58
N ALA A 40 -3.33 8.90 -4.79
CA ALA A 40 -3.40 9.92 -3.74
C ALA A 40 -4.00 9.35 -2.45
N GLY A 41 -3.17 9.28 -1.42
CA GLY A 41 -3.39 8.49 -0.21
C GLY A 41 -4.11 9.27 0.87
N GLY A 42 -5.07 8.63 1.54
CA GLY A 42 -5.57 9.11 2.82
C GLY A 42 -4.44 9.30 3.85
N CYS A 43 -4.72 10.01 4.94
CA CYS A 43 -3.71 10.54 5.89
C CYS A 43 -2.72 9.54 6.52
N ALA A 44 -2.86 8.21 6.34
CA ALA A 44 -2.14 7.19 7.10
C ALA A 44 -1.25 6.24 6.29
N ASN A 45 -1.60 5.92 5.03
CA ASN A 45 -0.90 4.93 4.21
C ASN A 45 -0.66 5.46 2.81
N ILE A 46 0.45 5.08 2.20
CA ILE A 46 0.75 5.36 0.79
C ILE A 46 0.27 4.16 -0.03
N ASN A 47 -0.42 4.41 -1.14
CA ASN A 47 -0.84 3.38 -2.08
C ASN A 47 -0.27 3.67 -3.46
N TYR A 48 0.42 2.70 -4.05
CA TYR A 48 0.81 2.75 -5.46
C TYR A 48 -0.01 1.73 -6.24
N LYS A 49 -0.56 2.14 -7.38
CA LYS A 49 -0.98 1.22 -8.43
C LYS A 49 0.28 0.81 -9.18
N ILE A 50 0.52 -0.48 -9.30
CA ILE A 50 1.67 -1.02 -10.04
C ILE A 50 1.19 -1.96 -11.15
N GLN A 51 1.90 -1.96 -12.27
CA GLN A 51 1.72 -2.93 -13.36
C GLN A 51 3.02 -3.71 -13.52
N LEU A 52 2.93 -5.04 -13.45
CA LEU A 52 4.05 -5.94 -13.73
C LEU A 52 3.90 -6.51 -15.15
N GLU A 53 5.02 -6.87 -15.77
CA GLU A 53 5.08 -7.34 -17.16
C GLU A 53 4.27 -8.63 -17.39
N ASN A 54 4.39 -9.62 -16.50
CA ASN A 54 3.70 -10.91 -16.66
C ASN A 54 2.41 -11.04 -15.83
N GLN A 55 1.93 -9.93 -15.25
CA GLN A 55 0.67 -9.92 -14.50
C GLN A 55 -0.45 -9.29 -15.34
N ASN A 56 -1.51 -10.07 -15.59
CA ASN A 56 -2.63 -9.61 -16.42
C ASN A 56 -3.48 -8.51 -15.75
N HIS A 57 -3.34 -8.32 -14.44
CA HIS A 57 -4.06 -7.29 -13.70
C HIS A 57 -3.09 -6.40 -12.90
N PRO A 58 -3.41 -5.10 -12.75
CA PRO A 58 -2.62 -4.23 -11.88
C PRO A 58 -2.72 -4.70 -10.43
N LEU A 59 -1.67 -4.39 -9.66
CA LEU A 59 -1.59 -4.67 -8.23
C LEU A 59 -1.58 -3.37 -7.44
N ILE A 60 -1.88 -3.47 -6.14
CA ILE A 60 -1.75 -2.36 -5.20
C ILE A 60 -0.60 -2.64 -4.26
N LEU A 61 0.41 -1.76 -4.27
CA LEU A 61 1.44 -1.70 -3.24
C LEU A 61 0.99 -0.74 -2.15
N ARG A 62 0.67 -1.27 -0.98
CA ARG A 62 0.24 -0.51 0.20
C ARG A 62 1.36 -0.43 1.22
N ILE A 63 1.72 0.79 1.62
CA ILE A 63 2.82 1.06 2.54
C ILE A 63 2.27 1.75 3.78
N TYR A 64 2.40 1.09 4.92
CA TYR A 64 1.92 1.55 6.22
C TYR A 64 3.03 2.34 6.91
N LEU A 65 2.75 3.60 7.24
CA LEU A 65 3.76 4.52 7.77
C LEU A 65 3.64 4.74 9.27
N ARG A 66 2.43 4.59 9.82
CA ARG A 66 2.13 4.92 11.23
C ARG A 66 2.21 3.71 12.16
N ASP A 67 1.85 2.54 11.65
CA ASP A 67 1.78 1.31 12.43
C ASP A 67 2.44 0.17 11.65
N LYS A 68 3.58 -0.28 12.17
CA LYS A 68 4.39 -1.37 11.60
C LYS A 68 3.66 -2.72 11.59
N ASP A 69 2.69 -2.90 12.50
CA ASP A 69 1.98 -4.16 12.68
C ASP A 69 0.66 -4.17 11.88
N ALA A 70 0.26 -3.04 11.27
CA ALA A 70 -0.96 -2.94 10.49
C ALA A 70 -0.95 -3.87 9.26
N ALA A 71 0.17 -3.93 8.52
CA ALA A 71 0.32 -4.84 7.39
C ALA A 71 0.14 -6.32 7.80
N TYR A 72 0.72 -6.68 8.95
CA TYR A 72 0.61 -8.03 9.50
C TYR A 72 -0.83 -8.37 9.86
N ARG A 73 -1.52 -7.49 10.61
CA ARG A 73 -2.92 -7.71 11.00
C ARG A 73 -3.84 -7.77 9.79
N GLU A 74 -3.64 -6.90 8.80
CA GLU A 74 -4.43 -6.91 7.56
C GLU A 74 -4.21 -8.21 6.79
N GLN A 75 -2.97 -8.69 6.66
CA GLN A 75 -2.69 -9.98 6.04
C GLN A 75 -3.36 -11.14 6.78
N LYS A 76 -3.27 -11.18 8.13
CA LYS A 76 -3.92 -12.22 8.93
C LYS A 76 -5.43 -12.19 8.79
N LEU A 77 -6.03 -11.00 8.82
CA LEU A 77 -7.47 -10.86 8.62
C LEU A 77 -7.89 -11.27 7.22
N ALA A 78 -7.17 -10.82 6.18
CA ALA A 78 -7.43 -11.19 4.79
C ALA A 78 -7.38 -12.71 4.59
N ALA A 79 -6.41 -13.40 5.19
CA ALA A 79 -6.33 -14.86 5.14
C ALA A 79 -7.52 -15.55 5.82
N LEU A 80 -8.01 -15.01 6.94
CA LEU A 80 -9.18 -15.56 7.64
C LEU A 80 -10.49 -15.35 6.88
N ILE A 81 -10.65 -14.22 6.19
CA ILE A 81 -11.92 -13.86 5.54
C ILE A 81 -11.98 -14.23 4.06
N LYS A 82 -10.87 -14.65 3.43
CA LYS A 82 -10.74 -14.88 1.98
C LYS A 82 -11.86 -15.72 1.36
N GLU A 83 -12.41 -16.68 2.10
CA GLU A 83 -13.48 -17.58 1.62
C GLU A 83 -14.90 -17.09 1.99
N THR A 84 -15.01 -15.99 2.72
CA THR A 84 -16.27 -15.50 3.31
C THR A 84 -16.73 -14.14 2.77
N VAL A 85 -15.92 -13.51 1.91
CA VAL A 85 -16.26 -12.26 1.23
C VAL A 85 -16.27 -12.48 -0.28
N PRO A 86 -17.24 -11.89 -1.03
CA PRO A 86 -17.40 -12.10 -2.47
C PRO A 86 -16.21 -11.65 -3.32
#